data_AF-A0A919IKH8-F1
#
_entry.id   AF-A0A919IKH8-F1
#
_cell.length_a   1.000
_cell.length_b   1.000
_cell.length_c   1.000
_cell.angle_alpha   90.00
_cell.angle_beta   90.00
_cell.angle_gamma   90.00
#
_symmetry.space_group_name_H-M   'P 1'
#
loop_
_entity.id
_entity.type
_entity.pdbx_description
1 polymer ?
#
loop_
_entity_poly.entity_id
_entity_poly.type
_entity_poly.pdbx_seq_one_letter_code
_entity_poly.pdbx_strand_id
1 'polypeptide(L)'
;MAVVFVVLLGMIAVGVVGQIRAARREAAQDAAYERIAAAHQLELSVASIAGARRTGQVSHFALVPSVVPPGVVRMDPSVALADDGVTDLYAYGDMKVVVNFTGVPGPQPCAGNPCLRDTALTVGTSDASGLRHVAIWVVGPASPDVEAVKRFWVSASFVRVADAAWFTELAAQGDIYARR
;
A
#
# COMPACT_ATOMS: atom_id res chain seq x y z
N MET A 1 17.00 27.71 55.46
CA MET A 1 16.25 27.95 54.21
C MET A 1 16.97 27.31 53.01
N ALA A 2 17.12 25.98 52.96
CA ALA A 2 17.74 25.28 51.82
C ALA A 2 16.98 24.00 51.40
N VAL A 3 16.15 23.46 52.30
CA VAL A 3 15.41 22.20 52.08
C VAL A 3 14.19 22.38 51.16
N VAL A 4 13.62 23.58 51.06
CA VAL A 4 12.41 23.84 50.26
C VAL A 4 12.69 23.88 48.75
N PHE A 5 13.91 24.22 48.33
CA PHE A 5 14.26 24.33 46.90
C PHE A 5 14.47 22.98 46.21
N VAL A 6 14.97 21.96 46.94
CA VAL A 6 15.26 20.63 46.38
C VAL A 6 13.97 19.85 46.11
N VAL A 7 12.95 20.03 46.95
CA VAL A 7 11.64 19.36 46.77
C VAL A 7 10.87 19.94 45.57
N LEU A 8 10.94 21.25 45.34
CA LEU A 8 10.28 21.88 44.19
C LEU A 8 10.92 21.48 42.85
N LEU A 9 12.26 21.41 42.78
CA LEU A 9 12.97 20.97 41.58
C LEU A 9 12.74 19.48 41.25
N GLY A 10 12.62 18.64 42.27
CA GLY A 10 12.28 17.22 42.10
C GLY A 10 10.87 17.01 41.53
N MET A 11 9.87 17.78 41.98
CA MET A 11 8.50 17.65 41.47
C MET A 11 8.34 18.14 40.02
N ILE A 12 9.08 19.18 39.61
CA ILE A 12 9.06 19.66 38.22
C ILE A 12 9.66 18.61 37.27
N ALA A 13 10.77 17.97 37.66
CA ALA A 13 11.40 16.93 36.85
C ALA A 13 10.51 15.67 36.71
N VAL A 14 9.80 15.27 37.77
CA VAL A 14 8.87 14.12 37.74
C VAL A 14 7.62 14.44 36.92
N GLY A 15 7.10 15.67 37.01
CA GLY A 15 5.96 16.13 36.21
C GLY A 15 6.26 16.13 34.71
N VAL A 16 7.43 16.64 34.30
CA VAL A 16 7.83 16.70 32.88
C VAL A 16 8.09 15.30 32.31
N VAL A 17 8.74 14.41 33.06
CA VAL A 17 8.96 13.02 32.62
C VAL A 17 7.65 12.22 32.55
N GLY A 18 6.71 12.47 33.46
CA GLY A 18 5.36 11.89 33.43
C GLY A 18 4.56 12.33 32.21
N GLN A 19 4.57 13.63 31.90
CA GLN A 19 3.90 14.20 30.73
C GLN A 19 4.48 13.68 29.41
N ILE A 20 5.80 13.54 29.29
CA ILE A 20 6.44 12.96 28.09
C ILE A 20 6.04 11.49 27.90
N ARG A 21 5.90 10.72 28.98
CA ARG A 21 5.46 9.31 28.90
C ARG A 21 3.98 9.19 28.56
N ALA A 22 3.13 10.06 29.08
CA ALA A 22 1.71 10.11 28.73
C ALA A 22 1.52 10.48 27.25
N ALA A 23 2.15 11.56 26.78
CA ALA A 23 2.09 11.98 25.39
C ALA A 23 2.64 10.92 24.42
N ARG A 24 3.70 10.19 24.79
CA ARG A 24 4.21 9.06 23.99
C ARG A 24 3.24 7.87 23.95
N ARG A 25 2.48 7.63 25.03
CA ARG A 25 1.47 6.55 25.05
C ARG A 25 0.27 6.91 24.19
N GLU A 26 -0.20 8.16 24.28
CA GLU A 26 -1.28 8.68 23.43
C GLU A 26 -0.88 8.63 21.95
N ALA A 27 0.28 9.18 21.58
CA ALA A 27 0.76 9.10 20.20
C ALA A 27 0.97 7.66 19.69
N ALA A 28 1.40 6.73 20.57
CA ALA A 28 1.52 5.33 20.20
C ALA A 28 0.16 4.64 20.03
N GLN A 29 -0.85 5.04 20.81
CA GLN A 29 -2.23 4.57 20.67
C GLN A 29 -2.86 5.11 19.40
N ASP A 30 -2.71 6.40 19.10
CA ASP A 30 -3.21 7.02 17.87
C ASP A 30 -2.58 6.36 16.65
N ALA A 31 -1.25 6.19 16.64
CA ALA A 31 -0.55 5.47 15.58
C ALA A 31 -0.96 3.98 15.49
N ALA A 32 -1.43 3.37 16.58
CA ALA A 32 -1.98 2.01 16.54
C ALA A 32 -3.38 1.99 15.93
N TYR A 33 -4.24 2.95 16.28
CA TYR A 33 -5.56 3.11 15.68
C TYR A 33 -5.48 3.41 14.19
N GLU A 34 -4.59 4.31 13.77
CA GLU A 34 -4.35 4.60 12.35
C GLU A 34 -3.90 3.35 11.59
N ARG A 35 -2.99 2.54 12.18
CA ARG A 35 -2.55 1.27 11.59
C ARG A 35 -3.69 0.26 11.45
N ILE A 36 -4.57 0.15 12.45
CA ILE A 36 -5.73 -0.73 12.39
C ILE A 36 -6.73 -0.24 11.33
N ALA A 37 -7.02 1.06 11.29
CA ALA A 37 -7.91 1.64 10.30
C ALA A 37 -7.36 1.44 8.87
N ALA A 38 -6.06 1.63 8.68
CA ALA A 38 -5.39 1.40 7.40
C ALA A 38 -5.43 -0.08 6.97
N ALA A 39 -5.15 -1.01 7.90
CA ALA A 39 -5.26 -2.45 7.62
C ALA A 39 -6.69 -2.81 7.20
N HIS A 40 -7.68 -2.26 7.91
CA HIS A 40 -9.09 -2.48 7.61
C HIS A 40 -9.51 -1.93 6.23
N GLN A 41 -8.99 -0.76 5.85
CA GLN A 41 -9.23 -0.21 4.51
C GLN A 41 -8.65 -1.11 3.42
N LEU A 42 -7.45 -1.67 3.63
CA LEU A 42 -6.84 -2.58 2.67
C LEU A 42 -7.67 -3.87 2.50
N GLU A 43 -8.14 -4.46 3.61
CA GLU A 43 -9.03 -5.62 3.60
C GLU A 43 -10.30 -5.36 2.77
N LEU A 44 -10.96 -4.23 3.00
CA LEU A 44 -12.16 -3.83 2.27
C LEU A 44 -11.89 -3.62 0.77
N SER A 45 -10.78 -2.97 0.41
CA SER A 45 -10.36 -2.81 -0.98
C SER A 45 -10.14 -4.15 -1.67
N VAL A 46 -9.41 -5.06 -1.04
CA VAL A 46 -9.10 -6.37 -1.60
C VAL A 46 -10.37 -7.22 -1.73
N ALA A 47 -11.26 -7.19 -0.75
CA ALA A 47 -12.56 -7.87 -0.81
C ALA A 47 -13.45 -7.31 -1.92
N SER A 48 -13.51 -5.99 -2.07
CA SER A 48 -14.26 -5.33 -3.16
C SER A 48 -13.74 -5.75 -4.54
N ILE A 49 -12.42 -5.72 -4.74
CA ILE A 49 -11.78 -6.18 -5.98
C ILE A 49 -12.10 -7.65 -6.22
N ALA A 50 -11.94 -8.51 -5.21
CA ALA A 50 -12.23 -9.94 -5.31
C ALA A 50 -13.70 -10.20 -5.66
N GLY A 51 -14.63 -9.48 -5.04
CA GLY A 51 -16.07 -9.53 -5.33
C GLY A 51 -16.39 -9.14 -6.76
N ALA A 52 -15.86 -8.00 -7.21
CA ALA A 52 -16.05 -7.50 -8.56
C ALA A 52 -15.46 -8.44 -9.62
N ARG A 53 -14.35 -9.12 -9.33
CA ARG A 53 -13.80 -10.17 -10.20
C ARG A 53 -14.74 -11.36 -10.36
N ARG A 54 -15.30 -11.85 -9.26
CA ARG A 54 -16.24 -12.99 -9.28
C ARG A 54 -17.48 -12.69 -10.13
N THR A 55 -17.91 -11.43 -10.19
CA THR A 55 -19.04 -10.99 -11.02
C THR A 55 -18.64 -10.55 -12.43
N GLY A 56 -17.37 -10.70 -12.81
CA GLY A 56 -16.83 -10.35 -14.13
C GLY A 56 -16.63 -8.85 -14.36
N GLN A 57 -16.70 -8.03 -13.31
CA GLN A 57 -16.65 -6.56 -13.40
C GLN A 57 -15.23 -5.99 -13.41
N VAL A 58 -14.21 -6.72 -12.94
CA VAL A 58 -12.82 -6.23 -12.89
C VAL A 58 -11.87 -7.24 -13.51
N SER A 59 -11.45 -7.02 -14.76
CA SER A 59 -10.33 -7.78 -15.36
C SER A 59 -8.96 -7.20 -14.99
N HIS A 60 -8.93 -6.04 -14.31
CA HIS A 60 -7.74 -5.20 -14.19
C HIS A 60 -6.67 -5.73 -13.19
N PHE A 61 -7.04 -6.35 -12.07
CA PHE A 61 -6.03 -6.91 -11.15
C PHE A 61 -5.52 -8.31 -11.52
N ALA A 62 -5.37 -8.67 -12.80
CA ALA A 62 -5.03 -10.04 -13.21
C ALA A 62 -3.77 -10.59 -12.52
N LEU A 63 -2.81 -9.70 -12.24
CA LEU A 63 -1.57 -9.97 -11.53
C LEU A 63 -1.43 -9.07 -10.31
N VAL A 64 -0.78 -9.56 -9.27
CA VAL A 64 -0.41 -8.79 -8.07
C VAL A 64 1.01 -9.16 -7.63
N PRO A 65 1.68 -8.33 -6.81
CA PRO A 65 2.92 -8.72 -6.15
C PRO A 65 2.74 -10.04 -5.37
N SER A 66 3.77 -10.88 -5.35
CA SER A 66 3.74 -12.18 -4.66
C SER A 66 3.56 -12.07 -3.15
N VAL A 67 3.88 -10.92 -2.57
CA VAL A 67 3.71 -10.61 -1.15
C VAL A 67 3.09 -9.21 -1.00
N VAL A 68 2.46 -8.95 0.15
CA VAL A 68 1.86 -7.64 0.46
C VAL A 68 2.93 -6.56 0.39
N PRO A 69 2.74 -5.49 -0.41
CA PRO A 69 3.65 -4.35 -0.37
C PRO A 69 3.69 -3.70 1.03
N PRO A 70 4.87 -3.42 1.59
CA PRO A 70 4.98 -2.96 2.96
C PRO A 70 4.36 -1.57 3.14
N GLY A 71 3.41 -1.44 4.07
CA GLY A 71 2.75 -0.17 4.38
C GLY A 71 1.66 0.26 3.39
N VAL A 72 1.26 -0.61 2.45
CA VAL A 72 0.09 -0.34 1.61
C VAL A 72 -1.17 -0.30 2.48
N VAL A 73 -2.03 0.68 2.23
CA VAL A 73 -3.25 0.90 3.01
C VAL A 73 -4.52 0.75 2.18
N ARG A 74 -4.39 0.81 0.86
CA ARG A 74 -5.52 0.72 -0.07
C ARG A 74 -5.05 0.32 -1.46
N MET A 75 -5.90 -0.41 -2.16
CA MET A 75 -5.71 -0.77 -3.56
C MET A 75 -6.94 -0.33 -4.36
N ASP A 76 -6.71 0.24 -5.55
CA ASP A 76 -7.77 0.66 -6.45
C ASP A 76 -7.42 0.30 -7.90
N PRO A 77 -8.38 -0.19 -8.70
CA PRO A 77 -8.19 -0.26 -10.14
C PRO A 77 -8.29 1.18 -10.66
N SER A 78 -7.33 1.61 -11.50
CA SER A 78 -7.39 2.95 -12.09
C SER A 78 -7.99 2.90 -13.48
N VAL A 79 -8.72 3.96 -13.85
CA VAL A 79 -8.85 4.34 -15.26
C VAL A 79 -7.44 4.56 -15.82
N ALA A 80 -7.21 4.11 -17.05
CA ALA A 80 -5.91 4.11 -17.72
C ALA A 80 -5.14 5.43 -17.46
N LEU A 81 -4.12 5.37 -16.61
CA LEU A 81 -3.17 6.48 -16.43
C LEU A 81 -2.04 6.42 -17.46
N ALA A 82 -2.03 5.36 -18.28
CA ALA A 82 -1.16 5.12 -19.41
C ALA A 82 -1.96 4.42 -20.53
N ASP A 83 -1.68 4.77 -21.77
CA ASP A 83 -2.59 4.60 -22.92
C ASP A 83 -2.77 3.16 -23.46
N ASP A 84 -2.07 2.15 -22.95
CA ASP A 84 -1.95 0.85 -23.62
C ASP A 84 -2.06 -0.38 -22.70
N GLY A 85 -2.67 -0.23 -21.53
CA GLY A 85 -2.68 -1.31 -20.55
C GLY A 85 -3.66 -1.20 -19.39
N VAL A 86 -3.33 -1.98 -18.38
CA VAL A 86 -4.10 -2.15 -17.16
C VAL A 86 -3.31 -1.51 -16.03
N THR A 87 -3.94 -0.57 -15.32
CA THR A 87 -3.28 0.20 -14.28
C THR A 87 -3.85 -0.10 -12.90
N ASP A 88 -2.98 -0.53 -12.00
CA ASP A 88 -3.27 -0.76 -10.59
C ASP A 88 -2.61 0.31 -9.73
N LEU A 89 -3.35 0.80 -8.73
CA LEU A 89 -2.86 1.77 -7.76
C LEU A 89 -2.71 1.14 -6.38
N TYR A 90 -1.55 1.34 -5.78
CA TYR A 90 -1.23 0.94 -4.41
C TYR A 90 -0.99 2.20 -3.59
N ALA A 91 -1.89 2.52 -2.66
CA ALA A 91 -1.81 3.74 -1.86
C ALA A 91 -1.10 3.51 -0.53
N TYR A 92 -0.34 4.53 -0.10
CA TYR A 92 0.48 4.57 1.12
C TYR A 92 0.19 5.87 1.89
N GLY A 93 -1.08 6.23 2.03
CA GLY A 93 -1.52 7.58 2.43
C GLY A 93 -1.64 8.51 1.22
N ASP A 94 -0.95 9.65 1.25
CA ASP A 94 -0.97 10.64 0.16
C ASP A 94 -0.15 10.23 -1.07
N MET A 95 0.77 9.29 -0.89
CA MET A 95 1.59 8.71 -1.95
C MET A 95 0.93 7.48 -2.55
N LYS A 96 1.11 7.27 -3.86
CA LYS A 96 0.70 6.04 -4.54
C LYS A 96 1.84 5.48 -5.39
N VAL A 97 1.88 4.16 -5.50
CA VAL A 97 2.61 3.49 -6.57
C VAL A 97 1.64 3.06 -7.65
N VAL A 98 1.99 3.40 -8.87
CA VAL A 98 1.27 3.02 -10.08
C VAL A 98 1.99 1.83 -10.69
N VAL A 99 1.23 0.76 -10.96
CA VAL A 99 1.72 -0.44 -11.65
C VAL A 99 0.92 -0.56 -12.93
N ASN A 100 1.59 -0.39 -14.07
CA ASN A 100 0.99 -0.48 -15.38
C ASN A 100 1.43 -1.75 -16.10
N PHE A 101 0.47 -2.60 -16.45
CA PHE A 101 0.69 -3.82 -17.21
C PHE A 101 0.27 -3.60 -18.65
N THR A 102 1.17 -3.83 -19.61
CA THR A 102 0.93 -3.56 -21.03
C THR A 102 1.36 -4.74 -21.90
N GLY A 103 0.92 -4.77 -23.15
CA GLY A 103 1.37 -5.79 -24.10
C GLY A 103 2.70 -5.49 -24.75
N VAL A 104 3.05 -4.21 -24.88
CA VAL A 104 4.34 -3.73 -25.41
C VAL A 104 4.71 -2.48 -24.60
N PRO A 105 5.99 -2.24 -24.27
CA PRO A 105 6.41 -0.94 -23.75
C PRO A 105 6.14 0.16 -24.79
N GLY A 106 5.26 1.11 -24.48
CA GLY A 106 5.14 2.36 -25.22
C GLY A 106 6.38 3.26 -25.07
N PRO A 107 6.44 4.41 -25.77
CA PRO A 107 7.57 5.34 -25.70
C PRO A 107 7.73 6.03 -24.33
N GLN A 108 6.66 6.07 -23.52
CA GLN A 108 6.66 6.62 -22.17
C GLN A 108 5.96 5.67 -21.20
N PRO A 109 6.59 4.54 -20.83
CA PRO A 109 5.94 3.47 -20.08
C PRO A 109 5.50 3.90 -18.67
N CYS A 110 6.10 4.96 -18.12
CA CYS A 110 5.77 5.54 -16.81
C CYS A 110 5.09 6.92 -16.90
N ALA A 111 4.40 7.22 -18.01
CA ALA A 111 3.58 8.43 -18.17
C ALA A 111 4.31 9.75 -17.81
N GLY A 112 5.55 9.90 -18.26
CA GLY A 112 6.39 11.08 -17.99
C GLY A 112 7.03 11.15 -16.59
N ASN A 113 6.81 10.13 -15.74
CA ASN A 113 7.44 10.03 -14.43
C ASN A 113 8.72 9.18 -14.49
N PRO A 114 9.67 9.37 -13.54
CA PRO A 114 10.80 8.45 -13.39
C PRO A 114 10.32 7.02 -13.11
N CYS A 115 10.70 6.08 -13.99
CA CYS A 115 10.41 4.68 -13.77
C CYS A 115 11.23 4.13 -12.59
N LEU A 116 10.55 3.50 -11.64
CA LEU A 116 11.18 2.62 -10.66
C LEU A 116 11.64 1.33 -11.32
N ARG A 117 10.82 0.81 -12.23
CA ARG A 117 11.07 -0.43 -12.93
C ARG A 117 10.29 -0.47 -14.24
N ASP A 118 10.93 -1.06 -15.24
CA ASP A 118 10.36 -1.34 -16.54
C ASP A 118 10.88 -2.69 -17.04
N THR A 119 10.02 -3.71 -17.14
CA THR A 119 10.50 -5.07 -17.48
C THR A 119 9.43 -5.99 -18.04
N ALA A 120 9.89 -7.05 -18.70
CA ALA A 120 9.03 -8.13 -19.16
C ALA A 120 8.45 -8.95 -17.98
N LEU A 121 7.18 -9.30 -18.09
CA LEU A 121 6.52 -10.21 -17.17
C LEU A 121 6.92 -11.65 -17.49
N THR A 122 7.25 -12.40 -16.44
CA THR A 122 7.50 -13.85 -16.53
C THR A 122 6.24 -14.68 -16.33
N VAL A 123 5.15 -14.04 -15.91
CA VAL A 123 3.85 -14.68 -15.64
C VAL A 123 2.81 -14.08 -16.58
N GLY A 124 2.04 -14.95 -17.24
CA GLY A 124 0.89 -14.58 -18.05
C GLY A 124 -0.41 -15.04 -17.42
N THR A 125 -1.52 -14.42 -17.83
CA THR A 125 -2.86 -14.84 -17.42
C THR A 125 -3.69 -15.18 -18.67
N SER A 126 -4.66 -16.08 -18.55
CA SER A 126 -5.52 -16.47 -19.68
C SER A 126 -6.52 -15.38 -20.05
N ASP A 127 -6.97 -14.60 -19.07
CA ASP A 127 -7.88 -13.46 -19.21
C ASP A 127 -7.19 -12.21 -19.77
N ALA A 128 -5.88 -12.09 -19.58
CA ALA A 128 -5.09 -10.96 -20.04
C ALA A 128 -3.83 -11.45 -20.78
N SER A 129 -4.04 -12.36 -21.75
CA SER A 129 -2.96 -12.99 -22.50
C SER A 129 -2.16 -12.01 -23.36
N GLY A 130 -2.57 -10.76 -23.50
CA GLY A 130 -1.80 -9.71 -24.13
C GLY A 130 -0.75 -9.07 -23.22
N LEU A 131 -0.91 -9.12 -21.89
CA LEU A 131 -0.02 -8.44 -20.96
C LEU A 131 1.32 -9.16 -20.87
N ARG A 132 2.40 -8.46 -21.22
CA ARG A 132 3.77 -9.01 -21.30
C ARG A 132 4.81 -8.12 -20.65
N HIS A 133 4.42 -6.94 -20.21
CA HIS A 133 5.32 -5.92 -19.72
C HIS A 133 4.73 -5.22 -18.50
N VAL A 134 5.59 -4.75 -17.59
CA VAL A 134 5.20 -3.99 -16.41
C VAL A 134 6.10 -2.78 -16.22
N ALA A 135 5.46 -1.62 -16.05
CA ALA A 135 6.08 -0.35 -15.74
C ALA A 135 5.58 0.15 -14.39
N ILE A 136 6.49 0.68 -13.56
CA ILE A 136 6.18 1.05 -12.17
C ILE A 136 6.75 2.42 -11.86
N TRP A 137 5.93 3.31 -11.29
CA TRP A 137 6.36 4.63 -10.84
C TRP A 137 5.58 5.11 -9.62
N VAL A 138 6.08 6.17 -8.98
CA VAL A 138 5.44 6.81 -7.82
C VAL A 138 4.72 8.07 -8.28
N VAL A 139 3.55 8.33 -7.70
CA VAL A 139 2.83 9.60 -7.81
C VAL A 139 2.47 10.13 -6.43
N GLY A 140 2.35 11.45 -6.30
CA GLY A 140 2.06 12.12 -5.04
C GLY A 140 3.32 12.62 -4.30
N PRO A 141 3.14 13.24 -3.12
CA PRO A 141 4.23 13.82 -2.35
C PRO A 141 5.19 12.74 -1.82
N ALA A 142 6.46 13.12 -1.62
CA ALA A 142 7.45 12.25 -1.00
C ALA A 142 7.08 11.97 0.46
N SER A 143 6.98 10.70 0.83
CA SER A 143 6.83 10.27 2.23
C SER A 143 8.18 9.87 2.83
N PRO A 144 8.34 9.86 4.16
CA PRO A 144 9.58 9.40 4.81
C PRO A 144 9.97 7.97 4.42
N ASP A 145 8.98 7.14 4.09
CA ASP A 145 9.15 5.72 3.77
C ASP A 145 9.28 5.46 2.26
N VAL A 146 9.34 6.51 1.43
CA VAL A 146 9.37 6.38 -0.04
C VAL A 146 10.50 5.48 -0.52
N GLU A 147 11.67 5.52 0.10
CA GLU A 147 12.82 4.69 -0.32
C GLU A 147 12.65 3.20 0.05
N ALA A 148 11.92 2.89 1.13
CA ALA A 148 11.56 1.51 1.43
C ALA A 148 10.55 0.98 0.41
N VAL A 149 9.53 1.80 0.09
CA VAL A 149 8.51 1.47 -0.91
C VAL A 149 9.14 1.27 -2.30
N LYS A 150 10.03 2.17 -2.72
CA LYS A 150 10.75 2.05 -4.00
C LYS A 150 11.56 0.76 -4.08
N ARG A 151 12.34 0.42 -3.04
CA ARG A 151 13.15 -0.81 -3.02
C ARG A 151 12.31 -2.07 -3.19
N PHE A 152 11.15 -2.12 -2.53
CA PHE A 152 10.19 -3.21 -2.73
C PHE A 152 9.78 -3.31 -4.20
N TRP A 153 9.31 -2.23 -4.80
CA TRP A 153 8.77 -2.24 -6.17
C TRP A 153 9.80 -2.52 -7.27
N VAL A 154 11.06 -2.11 -7.07
CA VAL A 154 12.17 -2.45 -7.96
C VAL A 154 12.38 -3.98 -8.06
N SER A 155 12.09 -4.71 -6.97
CA SER A 155 12.39 -6.15 -6.84
C SER A 155 11.16 -7.07 -6.80
N ALA A 156 9.95 -6.49 -6.79
CA ALA A 156 8.71 -7.25 -6.64
C ALA A 156 8.56 -8.34 -7.72
N SER A 157 8.17 -9.55 -7.34
CA SER A 157 7.72 -10.55 -8.31
C SER A 157 6.21 -10.49 -8.44
N PHE A 158 5.70 -10.72 -9.65
CA PHE A 158 4.26 -10.72 -9.91
C PHE A 158 3.76 -12.15 -10.10
N VAL A 159 2.59 -12.44 -9.56
CA VAL A 159 1.91 -13.73 -9.66
C VAL A 159 0.44 -13.50 -10.01
N ARG A 160 -0.26 -14.54 -10.46
CA ARG A 160 -1.71 -14.48 -10.63
C ARG A 160 -2.34 -14.31 -9.26
N VAL A 161 -3.45 -13.57 -9.19
CA VAL A 161 -4.16 -13.38 -7.92
C VAL A 161 -4.55 -14.70 -7.23
N ALA A 162 -4.90 -15.73 -8.01
CA ALA A 162 -5.20 -17.06 -7.47
C ALA A 162 -4.00 -17.72 -6.75
N ASP A 163 -2.78 -17.30 -7.08
CA ASP A 163 -1.53 -17.79 -6.48
C ASP A 163 -1.02 -16.88 -5.34
N ALA A 164 -1.68 -15.74 -5.10
CA ALA A 164 -1.29 -14.76 -4.08
C ALA A 164 -2.05 -15.00 -2.77
N ALA A 165 -1.47 -15.82 -1.87
CA ALA A 165 -2.10 -16.20 -0.60
C ALA A 165 -2.56 -14.98 0.23
N TRP A 166 -1.72 -13.95 0.31
CA TRP A 166 -2.04 -12.72 1.04
C TRP A 166 -3.31 -12.03 0.53
N PHE A 167 -3.52 -12.04 -0.80
CA PHE A 167 -4.67 -11.38 -1.40
C PHE A 167 -5.94 -12.15 -1.05
N THR A 168 -5.88 -13.48 -1.12
CA THR A 168 -7.02 -14.33 -0.76
C THR A 168 -7.38 -14.23 0.73
N GLU A 169 -6.39 -14.08 1.60
CA GLU A 169 -6.60 -13.94 3.05
C GLU A 169 -7.26 -12.59 3.38
N LEU A 170 -6.72 -11.48 2.85
CA LEU A 170 -7.30 -10.15 3.04
C LEU A 170 -8.72 -10.05 2.45
N ALA A 171 -8.97 -10.67 1.29
CA ALA A 171 -10.30 -10.70 0.70
C ALA A 171 -11.31 -11.39 1.63
N ALA A 172 -10.94 -12.53 2.22
CA ALA A 172 -11.79 -13.26 3.14
C ALA A 172 -12.06 -12.45 4.42
N GLN A 173 -11.05 -11.75 4.94
CA GLN A 173 -11.19 -10.86 6.10
C GLN A 173 -12.14 -9.69 5.78
N GLY A 174 -11.94 -8.99 4.67
CA GLY A 174 -12.82 -7.89 4.24
C GLY A 174 -14.27 -8.32 4.01
N ASP A 175 -14.49 -9.50 3.42
CA ASP A 175 -15.84 -10.05 3.20
C ASP A 175 -16.61 -10.30 4.51
N ILE A 176 -15.92 -10.60 5.62
CA ILE A 176 -16.56 -10.76 6.95
C ILE A 176 -17.10 -9.42 7.45
N TYR A 177 -16.36 -8.34 7.24
CA TYR A 177 -16.75 -7.01 7.70
C TYR A 177 -17.84 -6.39 6.86
N ALA A 178 -17.84 -6.62 5.54
CA ALA A 178 -18.84 -6.08 4.63
C ALA A 178 -20.26 -6.66 4.82
N ARG A 179 -20.40 -7.77 5.57
CA ARG A 179 -21.68 -8.44 5.83
C ARG A 179 -22.32 -8.11 7.19
N ARG A 180 -21.65 -7.30 8.03
CA ARG A 180 -22.18 -6.83 9.31
C ARG A 180 -22.88 -5.49 9.14
#